data_AF-A0AA96WT99-F1
#
_entry.id   AF-A0AA96WT99-F1
#
_cell.length_a   1.000
_cell.length_b   1.000
_cell.length_c   1.000
_cell.angle_alpha   90.00
_cell.angle_beta   90.00
_cell.angle_gamma   90.00
#
_symmetry.space_group_name_H-M   'P 1'
#
loop_
_entity.id
_entity.type
_entity.pdbx_description
1 polymer ?
#
loop_
_entity_poly.entity_id
_entity_poly.type
_entity_poly.pdbx_seq_one_letter_code
_entity_poly.pdbx_strand_id
1 'polypeptide(L)'
;MSHEDATSILQQAIALLQRAELLLEELNAKLDCLESFQVLPEWVDKHDAAKIVCKHWKTLDRWRVDPNSTLLEGLHWQHDGGEVVYHVELLKDWYRHRGNPSAHQRTIDSFIASLPSNQPRRSKRKAS
;
A
#
# COMPACT_ATOMS: atom_id res chain seq x y z
N MET A 1 -16.35 18.22 51.30
CA MET A 1 -15.61 17.03 50.85
C MET A 1 -14.78 16.55 52.01
N SER A 2 -15.05 15.36 52.49
CA SER A 2 -14.21 14.71 53.49
C SER A 2 -12.84 14.37 52.86
N HIS A 3 -11.79 14.24 53.67
CA HIS A 3 -10.48 13.79 53.20
C HIS A 3 -10.57 12.39 52.54
N GLU A 4 -11.52 11.57 53.00
CA GLU A 4 -11.81 10.25 52.45
C GLU A 4 -12.44 10.35 51.04
N ASP A 5 -13.33 11.33 50.80
CA ASP A 5 -13.91 11.58 49.48
C ASP A 5 -12.82 11.98 48.46
N ALA A 6 -11.90 12.87 48.88
CA ALA A 6 -10.80 13.31 48.02
C ALA A 6 -9.85 12.16 47.68
N THR A 7 -9.56 11.28 48.66
CA THR A 7 -8.71 10.11 48.46
C THR A 7 -9.37 9.08 47.55
N SER A 8 -10.68 8.86 47.68
CA SER A 8 -11.46 7.98 46.79
C SER A 8 -11.46 8.46 45.34
N ILE A 9 -11.63 9.77 45.13
CA ILE A 9 -11.57 10.38 43.79
C ILE A 9 -10.19 10.19 43.16
N LEU A 10 -9.11 10.40 43.94
CA LEU A 10 -7.75 10.20 43.45
C LEU A 10 -7.48 8.74 43.08
N GLN A 11 -7.96 7.78 43.88
CA GLN A 11 -7.83 6.36 43.59
C GLN A 11 -8.59 5.96 42.31
N GLN A 12 -9.79 6.50 42.10
CA GLN A 12 -10.55 6.28 40.87
C GLN A 12 -9.85 6.88 39.64
N ALA A 13 -9.27 8.08 39.77
CA ALA A 13 -8.51 8.71 38.70
C ALA A 13 -7.27 7.89 38.31
N ILE A 14 -6.53 7.36 39.31
CA ILE A 14 -5.38 6.49 39.07
C ILE A 14 -5.79 5.21 38.34
N ALA A 15 -6.86 4.57 38.78
CA ALA A 15 -7.37 3.34 38.13
C ALA A 15 -7.80 3.60 36.67
N LEU A 16 -8.38 4.78 36.41
CA LEU A 16 -8.78 5.17 35.06
C LEU A 16 -7.58 5.42 34.14
N LEU A 17 -6.52 6.05 34.65
CA LEU A 17 -5.27 6.26 33.92
C LEU A 17 -4.58 4.94 33.57
N GLN A 18 -4.48 4.03 34.54
CA GLN A 18 -3.90 2.68 34.32
C GLN A 18 -4.67 1.90 33.25
N ARG A 19 -6.00 2.01 33.24
CA ARG A 19 -6.83 1.38 32.21
C ARG A 19 -6.60 1.99 30.82
N ALA A 20 -6.42 3.30 30.74
CA ALA A 20 -6.14 3.97 29.48
C ALA A 20 -4.76 3.57 28.91
N GLU A 21 -3.75 3.43 29.76
CA GLU A 21 -2.42 2.94 29.37
C GLU A 21 -2.49 1.52 28.79
N LEU A 22 -3.22 0.61 29.43
CA LEU A 22 -3.42 -0.75 28.92
C LEU A 22 -4.10 -0.78 27.54
N LEU A 23 -5.09 0.09 27.33
CA LEU A 23 -5.77 0.18 26.03
C LEU A 23 -4.85 0.73 24.94
N LEU A 24 -3.98 1.69 25.29
CA LEU A 24 -2.97 2.20 24.36
C LEU A 24 -1.96 1.12 23.98
N GLU A 25 -1.49 0.32 24.95
CA GLU A 25 -0.60 -0.81 24.69
C GLU A 25 -1.27 -1.86 23.79
N GLU A 26 -2.54 -2.19 24.04
CA GLU A 26 -3.30 -3.14 23.21
C GLU A 26 -3.47 -2.61 21.77
N LEU A 27 -3.76 -1.32 21.61
CA LEU A 27 -3.87 -0.70 20.30
C LEU A 27 -2.53 -0.66 19.56
N ASN A 28 -1.44 -0.35 20.25
CA ASN A 28 -0.10 -0.37 19.66
C ASN A 28 0.32 -1.78 19.26
N ALA A 29 0.05 -2.80 20.09
CA ALA A 29 0.32 -4.19 19.73
C ALA A 29 -0.50 -4.64 18.50
N LYS A 30 -1.77 -4.21 18.40
CA LYS A 30 -2.59 -4.44 17.21
C LYS A 30 -2.04 -3.69 15.99
N LEU A 31 -1.56 -2.46 16.18
CA LEU A 31 -0.94 -1.68 15.12
C LEU A 31 0.36 -2.35 14.66
N ASP A 32 1.20 -2.88 15.54
CA ASP A 32 2.40 -3.62 15.19
C ASP A 32 2.09 -4.91 14.42
N CYS A 33 0.98 -5.59 14.74
CA CYS A 33 0.49 -6.73 13.93
C CYS A 33 -0.08 -6.31 12.56
N LEU A 34 -0.46 -5.04 12.38
CA LEU A 34 -0.91 -4.47 11.11
C LEU A 34 0.26 -3.86 10.30
N GLU A 35 1.24 -3.30 11.00
CA GLU A 35 2.48 -2.71 10.52
C GLU A 35 3.61 -3.73 10.34
N SER A 36 3.40 -4.99 10.75
CA SER A 36 3.98 -6.16 10.07
C SER A 36 3.44 -6.31 8.64
N PHE A 37 3.26 -5.17 7.97
CA PHE A 37 3.10 -4.92 6.57
C PHE A 37 4.23 -5.68 5.89
N GLN A 38 3.94 -6.94 5.57
CA GLN A 38 4.72 -7.70 4.63
C GLN A 38 4.97 -6.77 3.45
N VAL A 39 6.25 -6.58 3.08
CA VAL A 39 6.60 -5.95 1.81
C VAL A 39 5.75 -6.68 0.78
N LEU A 40 4.70 -6.02 0.28
CA LEU A 40 3.78 -6.68 -0.63
C LEU A 40 4.65 -7.16 -1.79
N PRO A 41 4.50 -8.42 -2.20
CA PRO A 41 5.19 -8.90 -3.39
C PRO A 41 4.87 -7.95 -4.54
N GLU A 42 5.82 -7.79 -5.47
CA GLU A 42 5.67 -6.88 -6.61
C GLU A 42 4.34 -7.09 -7.34
N TRP A 43 3.92 -8.36 -7.44
CA TRP A 43 2.66 -8.81 -8.02
C TRP A 43 1.75 -9.41 -6.95
N VAL A 44 0.49 -8.97 -6.92
CA VAL A 44 -0.52 -9.42 -5.96
C VAL A 44 -1.80 -9.86 -6.65
N ASP A 45 -2.60 -10.69 -5.99
CA ASP A 45 -3.89 -11.12 -6.51
C ASP A 45 -4.93 -9.97 -6.54
N LYS A 46 -6.10 -10.25 -7.13
CA LYS A 46 -7.21 -9.28 -7.23
C LYS A 46 -7.78 -8.81 -5.88
N HIS A 47 -7.65 -9.59 -4.81
CA HIS A 47 -8.17 -9.25 -3.49
C HIS A 47 -7.23 -8.27 -2.77
N ASP A 48 -5.92 -8.48 -2.87
CA ASP A 48 -4.94 -7.54 -2.34
C ASP A 48 -4.85 -6.27 -3.18
N ALA A 49 -4.92 -6.39 -4.50
CA ALA A 49 -5.06 -5.25 -5.40
C ALA A 49 -6.27 -4.37 -5.05
N ALA A 50 -7.40 -5.00 -4.68
CA ALA A 50 -8.61 -4.30 -4.27
C ALA A 50 -8.42 -3.48 -2.99
N LYS A 51 -7.65 -4.01 -2.03
CA LYS A 51 -7.27 -3.28 -0.80
C LYS A 51 -6.41 -2.06 -1.13
N ILE A 52 -5.46 -2.19 -2.05
CA ILE A 52 -4.56 -1.10 -2.48
C ILE A 52 -5.33 0.12 -2.98
N VAL A 53 -6.36 -0.09 -3.81
CA VAL A 53 -7.14 1.01 -4.42
C VAL A 53 -8.38 1.39 -3.60
N CYS A 54 -8.60 0.74 -2.45
CA CYS A 54 -9.80 0.88 -1.62
C CYS A 54 -11.11 0.72 -2.43
N LYS A 55 -11.16 -0.32 -3.27
CA LYS A 55 -12.36 -0.69 -4.07
C LYS A 55 -12.67 -2.16 -3.94
N HIS A 56 -13.88 -2.55 -4.34
CA HIS A 56 -14.23 -3.96 -4.48
C HIS A 56 -13.52 -4.58 -5.68
N TRP A 57 -13.03 -5.82 -5.60
CA TRP A 57 -12.28 -6.51 -6.66
C TRP A 57 -13.00 -6.54 -8.02
N LYS A 58 -14.34 -6.70 -8.04
CA LYS A 58 -15.16 -6.60 -9.27
C LYS A 58 -15.01 -5.25 -10.01
N THR A 59 -14.60 -4.19 -9.30
CA THR A 59 -14.31 -2.89 -9.91
C THR A 59 -13.04 -2.97 -10.75
N LEU A 60 -12.01 -3.69 -10.28
CA LEU A 60 -10.79 -3.94 -11.04
C LEU A 60 -11.10 -4.74 -12.30
N ASP A 61 -11.92 -5.78 -12.21
CA ASP A 61 -12.35 -6.55 -13.39
C ASP A 61 -13.02 -5.66 -14.44
N ARG A 62 -13.90 -4.76 -13.99
CA ARG A 62 -14.54 -3.79 -14.89
C ARG A 62 -13.52 -2.84 -15.53
N TRP A 63 -12.58 -2.32 -14.76
CA TRP A 63 -11.55 -1.43 -15.29
C TRP A 63 -10.60 -2.11 -16.26
N ARG A 64 -10.34 -3.42 -16.13
CA ARG A 64 -9.52 -4.15 -17.10
C ARG A 64 -10.20 -4.29 -18.47
N VAL A 65 -11.52 -4.46 -18.49
CA VAL A 65 -12.29 -4.68 -19.73
C VAL A 65 -12.89 -3.40 -20.33
N ASP A 66 -12.80 -2.27 -19.63
CA ASP A 66 -13.29 -0.99 -20.11
C ASP A 66 -12.36 -0.45 -21.22
N PRO A 67 -12.87 -0.22 -22.45
CA PRO A 67 -12.05 0.26 -23.56
C PRO A 67 -11.45 1.66 -23.34
N ASN A 68 -11.98 2.44 -22.41
CA ASN A 68 -11.45 3.77 -22.07
C ASN A 68 -10.45 3.72 -20.91
N SER A 69 -10.19 2.54 -20.36
CA SER A 69 -9.28 2.38 -19.23
C SER A 69 -7.82 2.43 -19.67
N THR A 70 -7.01 3.13 -18.90
CA THR A 70 -5.55 3.12 -19.03
C THR A 70 -4.89 2.04 -18.17
N LEU A 71 -5.67 1.11 -17.61
CA LEU A 71 -5.18 -0.02 -16.83
C LEU A 71 -4.69 -1.14 -17.75
N LEU A 72 -3.47 -0.97 -18.27
CA LEU A 72 -2.88 -1.81 -19.32
C LEU A 72 -2.41 -3.20 -18.83
N GLU A 73 -2.66 -4.21 -19.66
CA GLU A 73 -2.09 -5.56 -19.52
C GLU A 73 -0.58 -5.55 -19.78
N GLY A 74 0.18 -6.38 -19.07
CA GLY A 74 1.64 -6.46 -19.11
C GLY A 74 2.36 -5.34 -18.38
N LEU A 75 1.63 -4.32 -17.91
CA LEU A 75 2.16 -3.21 -17.12
C LEU A 75 1.53 -3.15 -15.73
N HIS A 76 0.20 -3.00 -15.67
CA HIS A 76 -0.53 -2.92 -14.40
C HIS A 76 -1.00 -4.28 -13.90
N TRP A 77 -1.35 -5.17 -14.83
CA TRP A 77 -1.85 -6.49 -14.54
C TRP A 77 -1.38 -7.48 -15.61
N GLN A 78 -1.31 -8.76 -15.28
CA GLN A 78 -1.00 -9.81 -16.24
C GLN A 78 -1.63 -11.14 -15.81
N HIS A 79 -1.55 -12.13 -16.68
CA HIS A 79 -1.91 -13.51 -16.36
C HIS A 79 -0.71 -14.28 -15.80
N ASP A 80 -0.86 -14.87 -14.63
CA ASP A 80 0.08 -15.82 -14.03
C ASP A 80 -0.64 -17.14 -13.78
N GLY A 81 -0.26 -18.20 -14.49
CA GLY A 81 -0.89 -19.53 -14.36
C GLY A 81 -2.41 -19.57 -14.63
N GLY A 82 -2.97 -18.56 -15.30
CA GLY A 82 -4.42 -18.41 -15.53
C GLY A 82 -5.13 -17.50 -14.52
N GLU A 83 -4.45 -17.08 -13.46
CA GLU A 83 -4.93 -16.06 -12.52
C GLU A 83 -4.51 -14.66 -12.96
N VAL A 84 -5.27 -13.64 -12.54
CA VAL A 84 -4.93 -12.24 -12.82
C VAL A 84 -4.22 -11.66 -11.62
N VAL A 85 -2.99 -11.20 -11.84
CA VAL A 85 -2.15 -10.53 -10.83
C VAL A 85 -1.91 -9.08 -11.22
N TYR A 86 -1.65 -8.22 -10.23
CA TYR A 86 -1.48 -6.78 -10.38
C TYR A 86 -0.15 -6.31 -9.82
N HIS A 87 0.53 -5.43 -10.56
CA HIS A 87 1.76 -4.80 -10.09
C HIS A 87 1.45 -3.74 -9.04
N VAL A 88 1.96 -3.89 -7.82
CA VAL A 88 1.59 -3.09 -6.65
C VAL A 88 1.88 -1.59 -6.86
N GLU A 89 3.09 -1.23 -7.26
CA GLU A 89 3.49 0.18 -7.38
C GLU A 89 2.76 0.89 -8.53
N LEU A 90 2.72 0.27 -9.71
CA LEU A 90 2.06 0.82 -10.88
C LEU A 90 0.54 0.93 -10.67
N LEU A 91 -0.10 -0.03 -10.00
CA LEU A 91 -1.52 0.08 -9.66
C LEU A 91 -1.80 1.24 -8.68
N LYS A 92 -0.93 1.44 -7.67
CA LYS A 92 -1.03 2.59 -6.73
C LYS A 92 -0.91 3.91 -7.47
N ASP A 93 0.09 4.04 -8.33
CA ASP A 93 0.34 5.26 -9.10
C ASP A 93 -0.82 5.53 -10.07
N TRP A 94 -1.22 4.52 -10.84
CA TRP A 94 -2.35 4.59 -11.76
C TRP A 94 -3.60 5.09 -11.05
N TYR A 95 -3.93 4.51 -9.88
CA TYR A 95 -5.14 4.91 -9.16
C TYR A 95 -5.05 6.34 -8.63
N ARG A 96 -3.88 6.79 -8.17
CA ARG A 96 -3.62 8.16 -7.71
C ARG A 96 -3.73 9.16 -8.86
N HIS A 97 -3.26 8.80 -10.05
CA HIS A 97 -3.17 9.67 -11.22
C HIS A 97 -4.20 9.36 -12.32
N ARG A 98 -5.24 8.57 -12.05
CA ARG A 98 -6.28 8.20 -13.04
C ARG A 98 -6.98 9.38 -13.70
N GLY A 99 -7.00 10.55 -13.05
CA GLY A 99 -7.54 11.80 -13.61
C GLY A 99 -6.50 12.67 -14.33
N ASN A 100 -5.24 12.26 -14.33
CA ASN A 100 -4.12 12.96 -14.96
C ASN A 100 -3.22 11.94 -15.70
N PRO A 101 -3.62 11.52 -16.91
CA PRO A 101 -2.88 10.51 -17.68
C PRO A 101 -1.43 10.90 -17.98
N SER A 102 -1.14 12.19 -18.13
CA SER A 102 0.22 12.68 -18.38
C SER A 102 1.15 12.49 -17.19
N ALA A 103 0.66 12.67 -15.96
CA ALA A 103 1.45 12.39 -14.76
C ALA A 103 1.75 10.90 -14.65
N HIS A 104 0.73 10.06 -14.89
CA HIS A 104 0.88 8.62 -14.88
C HIS A 104 1.90 8.12 -15.91
N GLN A 105 1.87 8.66 -17.15
CA GLN A 105 2.83 8.30 -18.18
C GLN A 105 4.28 8.58 -17.76
N ARG A 106 4.54 9.70 -17.08
CA ARG A 106 5.89 10.01 -16.58
C ARG A 106 6.37 8.99 -15.54
N THR A 107 5.46 8.49 -14.70
CA THR A 107 5.79 7.43 -13.73
C THR A 107 6.15 6.14 -14.47
N ILE A 108 5.39 5.77 -15.51
CA ILE A 108 5.69 4.62 -16.36
C ILE A 108 7.08 4.77 -17.00
N ASP A 109 7.36 5.92 -17.61
CA ASP A 109 8.65 6.16 -18.27
C ASP A 109 9.81 6.07 -17.27
N SER A 110 9.61 6.59 -16.06
CA SER A 110 10.59 6.52 -14.97
C SER A 110 10.80 5.09 -14.48
N PHE A 111 9.72 4.32 -14.33
CA PHE A 111 9.77 2.91 -13.96
C PHE A 111 10.55 2.11 -15.01
N ILE A 112 10.20 2.26 -16.29
CA ILE A 112 10.89 1.59 -17.40
C ILE A 112 12.38 1.97 -17.44
N ALA A 113 12.73 3.25 -17.25
CA ALA A 113 14.12 3.68 -17.21
C ALA A 113 14.89 3.12 -15.99
N SER A 114 14.21 2.87 -14.88
CA SER A 114 14.81 2.30 -13.68
C SER A 114 15.16 0.81 -13.83
N LEU A 115 14.48 0.10 -14.74
CA LEU A 115 14.68 -1.34 -14.95
C LEU A 115 16.15 -1.63 -15.31
N PRO A 116 16.77 -2.63 -14.66
CA PRO A 116 18.17 -2.98 -14.92
C PRO A 116 18.49 -3.29 -16.39
N SER A 117 17.51 -3.81 -17.13
CA SER A 117 17.62 -4.08 -18.57
C SER A 117 17.83 -2.81 -19.42
N ASN A 118 17.31 -1.67 -18.95
CA ASN A 118 17.36 -0.40 -19.64
C ASN A 118 18.49 0.52 -19.14
N GLN A 119 19.21 0.09 -18.10
CA GLN A 119 20.36 0.85 -17.62
C GLN A 119 21.53 0.76 -18.61
N PRO A 120 22.21 1.88 -18.92
CA PRO A 120 23.33 1.87 -19.85
C PRO A 120 24.44 0.98 -19.31
N ARG A 121 24.80 -0.04 -20.08
CA ARG A 121 25.94 -0.91 -19.75
C ARG A 121 27.18 -0.03 -19.62
N ARG A 122 27.78 0.03 -18.41
CA ARG A 122 29.06 0.69 -18.17
C ARG A 122 30.11 0.05 -19.09
N SER A 123 30.34 0.65 -20.25
CA SER A 123 31.41 0.28 -21.16
C SER A 123 32.73 0.49 -20.42
N LYS A 124 33.40 -0.61 -20.06
CA LYS A 124 34.78 -0.56 -19.59
C LYS A 124 35.62 -0.05 -20.75
N ARG A 125 35.85 1.25 -20.81
CA ARG A 125 36.94 1.81 -21.61
C ARG A 125 38.22 1.12 -21.15
N LYS A 126 38.77 0.23 -21.98
CA LYS A 126 40.17 -0.16 -21.87
C LYS A 126 40.98 1.12 -22.06
N ALA A 127 41.61 1.60 -21.00
CA ALA A 127 42.69 2.55 -21.14
C ALA A 127 43.79 1.84 -21.96
N SER A 128 44.04 2.37 -23.16
CA SER A 128 45.22 2.05 -23.97
C SER A 128 46.43 2.79 -23.42
#